data_AF-A0A7S4AIP1-F1
#
_entry.id   AF-A0A7S4AIP1-F1
#
_cell.length_a   1.000
_cell.length_b   1.000
_cell.length_c   1.000
_cell.angle_alpha   90.00
_cell.angle_beta   90.00
_cell.angle_gamma   90.00
#
_symmetry.space_group_name_H-M   'P 1'
#
loop_
_entity.id
_entity.type
_entity.pdbx_description
1 polymer ?
#
loop_
_entity_poly.entity_id
_entity_poly.type
_entity_poly.pdbx_seq_one_letter_code
_entity_poly.pdbx_strand_id
1 'polypeptide(L)'
;MVSSSFFFAALALALLDPSPPLATAFGFAISGGSGRKRIHTRSPSSSTSSSLSIASASSLAEPSEELLNLFNKQVTQEFIASQVYLSASIWFDQNDWEGMAAYMRAESAEERVHGLGFVDFANKRNIPLELQAIPAPASCGAWSSPEDVWQSILELEQTNTRSLLNLAEAANACHDFAVLAFLNPFHLSQVNEEDKIGSILAKVTDENRTPGLLRSLDGVSFLVDFDLSVIFIVLSHQN
;
A
#
# COMPACT_ATOMS: atom_id res chain seq x y z
N MET A 1 18.16 9.47 -14.33
CA MET A 1 17.19 8.36 -14.33
C MET A 1 16.51 8.42 -12.98
N VAL A 2 15.26 8.86 -12.94
CA VAL A 2 14.48 9.03 -11.71
C VAL A 2 14.01 7.62 -11.31
N SER A 3 14.39 7.16 -10.11
CA SER A 3 14.02 5.84 -9.59
C SER A 3 12.50 5.67 -9.56
N SER A 4 12.03 4.48 -9.92
CA SER A 4 10.62 4.04 -9.90
C SER A 4 9.91 4.33 -8.57
N SER A 5 10.66 4.42 -7.46
CA SER A 5 10.17 4.78 -6.12
C SER A 5 9.59 6.21 -6.05
N PHE A 6 10.02 7.14 -6.91
CA PHE A 6 9.42 8.48 -6.99
C PHE A 6 7.98 8.46 -7.51
N PHE A 7 7.58 7.42 -8.26
CA PHE A 7 6.24 7.34 -8.84
C PHE A 7 5.20 6.96 -7.78
N PHE A 8 5.55 6.15 -6.78
CA PHE A 8 4.64 5.79 -5.69
C PHE A 8 4.52 6.89 -4.64
N ALA A 9 5.62 7.56 -4.25
CA ALA A 9 5.55 8.71 -3.36
C ALA A 9 4.72 9.86 -3.98
N ALA A 10 4.86 10.12 -5.29
CA ALA A 10 4.07 11.13 -5.99
C ALA A 10 2.60 10.72 -6.16
N LEU A 11 2.30 9.43 -6.37
CA LEU A 11 0.93 8.93 -6.49
C LEU A 11 0.21 8.90 -5.13
N ALA A 12 0.91 8.54 -4.05
CA ALA A 12 0.39 8.59 -2.68
C ALA A 12 0.12 10.04 -2.23
N LEU A 13 1.01 10.99 -2.57
CA LEU A 13 0.82 12.40 -2.24
C LEU A 13 -0.33 13.03 -3.05
N ALA A 14 -0.53 12.62 -4.31
CA ALA A 14 -1.64 13.09 -5.14
C ALA A 14 -3.02 12.54 -4.73
N LEU A 15 -3.07 11.49 -3.90
CA LEU A 15 -4.31 10.90 -3.37
C LEU A 15 -4.70 11.46 -1.99
N LEU A 16 -3.82 12.21 -1.33
CA LEU A 16 -4.04 12.77 0.02
C LEU A 16 -4.49 14.24 0.03
N ASP A 17 -4.41 14.96 -1.09
CA ASP A 17 -4.91 16.35 -1.21
C ASP A 17 -6.15 16.43 -2.12
N PRO A 18 -7.38 16.37 -1.58
CA PRO A 18 -8.60 16.57 -2.34
C PRO A 18 -8.98 18.05 -2.47
N SER A 19 -8.02 18.96 -2.56
CA SER A 19 -8.31 20.37 -2.84
C SER A 19 -8.50 20.58 -4.35
N PRO A 20 -9.70 20.92 -4.86
CA PRO A 20 -9.81 21.38 -6.23
C PRO A 20 -9.10 22.74 -6.37
N PRO A 21 -8.39 23.01 -7.48
CA PRO A 21 -7.86 24.34 -7.72
C PRO A 21 -9.03 25.34 -7.76
N LEU A 22 -8.93 26.38 -6.94
CA LEU A 22 -9.84 27.51 -6.85
C LEU A 22 -10.33 27.95 -8.24
N ALA A 23 -11.56 27.57 -8.58
CA ALA A 23 -12.29 28.16 -9.69
C ALA A 23 -12.54 29.63 -9.33
N THR A 24 -11.85 30.53 -10.04
CA THR A 24 -12.05 31.97 -9.96
C THR A 24 -13.48 32.28 -10.37
N ALA A 25 -14.28 32.70 -9.40
CA ALA A 25 -15.63 33.17 -9.58
C ALA A 25 -15.63 34.52 -10.32
N PHE A 26 -16.33 34.60 -11.45
CA PHE A 26 -16.92 35.85 -11.94
C PHE A 26 -18.34 35.61 -12.44
N GLY A 27 -19.29 35.94 -11.55
CA GLY A 27 -20.50 36.74 -11.83
C GLY A 27 -21.41 36.35 -13.00
N PHE A 28 -22.50 35.66 -12.65
CA PHE A 28 -23.77 35.66 -13.39
C PHE A 28 -24.47 37.01 -13.27
N ALA A 29 -25.04 37.51 -14.38
CA ALA A 29 -26.15 38.47 -14.33
C ALA A 29 -27.04 38.32 -15.58
N ILE A 30 -28.20 37.66 -15.44
CA ILE A 30 -29.37 37.97 -16.28
C ILE A 30 -30.63 37.92 -15.40
N SER A 31 -31.27 39.08 -15.33
CA SER A 31 -32.56 39.37 -14.69
C SER A 31 -33.72 39.06 -15.65
N GLY A 32 -34.87 38.63 -15.11
CA GLY A 32 -36.16 38.81 -15.79
C GLY A 32 -37.21 37.77 -15.44
N GLY A 33 -38.04 38.06 -14.43
CA GLY A 33 -39.26 37.31 -14.15
C GLY A 33 -40.45 37.76 -15.00
N SER A 34 -41.39 36.85 -15.26
CA SER A 34 -42.78 37.16 -15.57
C SER A 34 -43.65 35.92 -15.30
N GLY A 35 -44.68 36.07 -14.46
CA GLY A 35 -45.56 34.99 -14.05
C GLY A 35 -46.80 34.83 -14.94
N ARG A 36 -47.52 33.70 -14.79
CA ARG A 36 -48.98 33.66 -14.52
C ARG A 36 -49.56 32.24 -14.56
N LYS A 37 -50.50 32.06 -13.62
CA LYS A 37 -51.80 31.33 -13.69
C LYS A 37 -51.82 29.79 -13.74
N ARG A 38 -52.24 29.27 -12.58
CA ARG A 38 -53.12 28.11 -12.36
C ARG A 38 -54.23 27.98 -13.41
N ILE A 39 -54.35 26.80 -14.03
CA ILE A 39 -55.58 26.28 -14.64
C ILE A 39 -55.74 24.83 -14.19
N HIS A 40 -56.91 24.52 -13.63
CA HIS A 40 -57.41 23.17 -13.35
C HIS A 40 -58.11 22.63 -14.61
N THR A 41 -57.77 21.43 -15.06
CA THR A 41 -58.66 20.55 -15.84
C THR A 41 -58.40 19.08 -15.49
N ARG A 42 -59.47 18.27 -15.58
CA ARG A 42 -59.66 16.92 -15.05
C ARG A 42 -59.34 15.82 -16.09
N SER A 43 -58.82 14.69 -15.59
CA SER A 43 -59.02 13.27 -16.02
C SER A 43 -58.40 12.78 -17.35
N PRO A 44 -58.37 11.46 -17.62
CA PRO A 44 -57.64 10.40 -16.90
C PRO A 44 -56.75 9.57 -17.86
N SER A 45 -55.62 9.02 -17.42
CA SER A 45 -54.98 7.94 -18.17
C SER A 45 -54.08 7.09 -17.28
N SER A 46 -54.42 5.81 -17.24
CA SER A 46 -53.60 4.70 -16.79
C SER A 46 -52.20 4.74 -17.40
N SER A 47 -51.18 4.95 -16.58
CA SER A 47 -49.81 4.61 -16.93
C SER A 47 -49.33 3.56 -15.93
N THR A 48 -49.32 2.31 -16.39
CA THR A 48 -48.51 1.24 -15.82
C THR A 48 -47.10 1.75 -15.58
N SER A 49 -46.72 1.94 -14.31
CA SER A 49 -45.33 2.18 -13.94
C SER A 49 -44.58 0.86 -14.09
N SER A 50 -44.09 0.58 -15.29
CA SER A 50 -43.01 -0.39 -15.44
C SER A 50 -41.81 0.17 -14.70
N SER A 51 -41.55 -0.35 -13.50
CA SER A 51 -40.29 -0.15 -12.80
C SER A 51 -39.18 -0.65 -13.71
N LEU A 52 -38.51 0.27 -14.39
CA LEU A 52 -37.25 0.00 -15.07
C LEU A 52 -36.25 -0.34 -13.97
N SER A 53 -36.07 -1.63 -13.73
CA SER A 53 -34.89 -2.15 -13.08
C SER A 53 -33.71 -1.67 -13.90
N ILE A 54 -33.00 -0.66 -13.38
CA ILE A 54 -31.65 -0.37 -13.85
C ILE A 54 -30.83 -1.56 -13.36
N ALA A 55 -30.80 -2.62 -14.16
CA ALA A 55 -29.81 -3.66 -14.02
C ALA A 55 -28.46 -2.96 -14.09
N SER A 56 -27.73 -3.00 -12.97
CA SER A 56 -26.37 -2.50 -12.86
C SER A 56 -25.55 -3.13 -13.97
N ALA A 57 -25.26 -2.34 -15.01
CA ALA A 57 -24.41 -2.75 -16.10
C ALA A 57 -22.95 -2.67 -15.62
N SER A 58 -22.53 -3.64 -14.81
CA SER A 58 -21.13 -4.01 -14.77
C SER A 58 -20.92 -5.01 -15.90
N SER A 59 -20.41 -4.54 -17.04
CA SER A 59 -20.06 -5.39 -18.18
C SER A 59 -18.68 -6.04 -18.03
N LEU A 60 -18.11 -6.02 -16.83
CA LEU A 60 -16.88 -6.71 -16.48
C LEU A 60 -17.25 -8.08 -15.92
N ALA A 61 -16.52 -9.13 -16.32
CA ALA A 61 -16.66 -10.42 -15.67
C ALA A 61 -16.47 -10.22 -14.16
N GLU A 62 -17.45 -10.67 -13.37
CA GLU A 62 -17.37 -10.60 -11.91
C GLU A 62 -16.08 -11.31 -11.45
N PRO A 63 -15.26 -10.68 -10.59
CA PRO A 63 -14.03 -11.29 -10.09
C PRO A 63 -14.32 -12.66 -9.46
N SER A 64 -13.41 -13.63 -9.65
CA SER A 64 -13.57 -14.93 -9.00
C SER A 64 -13.49 -14.78 -7.47
N GLU A 65 -14.16 -15.67 -6.73
CA GLU A 65 -14.08 -15.72 -5.26
C GLU A 65 -12.63 -15.84 -4.79
N GLU A 66 -11.80 -16.58 -5.54
CA GLU A 66 -10.37 -16.72 -5.28
C GLU A 66 -9.62 -15.39 -5.40
N LEU A 67 -9.85 -14.61 -6.47
CA LEU A 67 -9.23 -13.30 -6.66
C LEU A 67 -9.62 -12.33 -5.53
N LEU A 68 -10.90 -12.29 -5.17
CA LEU A 68 -11.40 -11.44 -4.08
C LEU A 68 -10.76 -11.81 -2.72
N ASN A 69 -10.67 -13.11 -2.44
CA ASN A 69 -10.05 -13.62 -1.22
C ASN A 69 -8.55 -13.31 -1.16
N LEU A 70 -7.82 -13.55 -2.26
CA LEU A 70 -6.39 -13.24 -2.33
C LEU A 70 -6.13 -11.74 -2.20
N PHE A 71 -6.99 -10.89 -2.76
CA PHE A 71 -6.86 -9.44 -2.61
C PHE A 71 -7.00 -9.01 -1.13
N ASN A 72 -7.97 -9.57 -0.40
CA ASN A 72 -8.12 -9.35 1.03
C ASN A 72 -6.92 -9.86 1.85
N LYS A 73 -6.41 -11.04 1.48
CA LYS A 73 -5.20 -11.60 2.09
C LYS A 73 -3.98 -10.71 1.85
N GLN A 74 -3.84 -10.10 0.68
CA GLN A 74 -2.74 -9.18 0.39
C GLN A 74 -2.77 -7.97 1.33
N VAL A 75 -3.92 -7.32 1.52
CA VAL A 75 -4.06 -6.22 2.50
C VAL A 75 -3.61 -6.65 3.90
N THR A 76 -4.01 -7.86 4.31
CA THR A 76 -3.62 -8.42 5.61
C THR A 76 -2.11 -8.70 5.67
N GLN A 77 -1.53 -9.21 4.59
CA GLN A 77 -0.10 -9.51 4.48
C GLN A 77 0.75 -8.25 4.65
N GLU A 78 0.42 -7.14 3.98
CA GLU A 78 1.17 -5.88 4.12
C GLU A 78 1.12 -5.34 5.56
N PHE A 79 -0.02 -5.47 6.23
CA PHE A 79 -0.13 -5.06 7.64
C PHE A 79 0.58 -6.01 8.61
N ILE A 80 0.65 -7.31 8.29
CA ILE A 80 1.52 -8.25 9.00
C ILE A 80 2.98 -7.83 8.84
N ALA A 81 3.42 -7.56 7.60
CA ALA A 81 4.79 -7.14 7.32
C ALA A 81 5.15 -5.87 8.08
N SER A 82 4.29 -4.85 8.03
CA SER A 82 4.43 -3.61 8.82
C SER A 82 4.63 -3.87 10.32
N GLN A 83 3.87 -4.80 10.91
CA GLN A 83 4.01 -5.17 12.33
C GLN A 83 5.30 -5.96 12.62
N VAL A 84 5.73 -6.83 11.70
CA VAL A 84 6.99 -7.57 11.84
C VAL A 84 8.18 -6.62 11.77
N TYR A 85 8.20 -5.69 10.82
CA TYR A 85 9.20 -4.61 10.76
C TYR A 85 9.22 -3.76 12.03
N LEU A 86 8.05 -3.39 12.57
CA LEU A 86 7.97 -2.68 13.84
C LEU A 86 8.58 -3.49 15.00
N SER A 87 8.36 -4.81 15.02
CA SER A 87 8.96 -5.68 16.04
C SER A 87 10.49 -5.80 15.89
N ALA A 88 11.00 -5.82 14.66
CA ALA A 88 12.43 -5.79 14.38
C ALA A 88 13.07 -4.48 14.84
N SER A 89 12.40 -3.35 14.57
CA SER A 89 12.79 -2.02 15.07
C SER A 89 12.92 -2.01 16.60
N ILE A 90 11.90 -2.53 17.31
CA ILE A 90 11.92 -2.64 18.78
C ILE A 90 13.08 -3.51 19.26
N TRP A 91 13.32 -4.66 18.61
CA TRP A 91 14.40 -5.56 19.00
C TRP A 91 15.77 -4.89 18.82
N PHE A 92 16.00 -4.19 17.70
CA PHE A 92 17.24 -3.47 17.47
C PHE A 92 17.46 -2.35 18.49
N ASP A 93 16.44 -1.52 18.77
CA ASP A 93 16.51 -0.48 19.80
C ASP A 93 16.85 -1.06 21.18
N GLN A 94 16.25 -2.19 21.56
CA GLN A 94 16.52 -2.86 22.85
C GLN A 94 17.94 -3.42 22.97
N ASN A 95 18.64 -3.58 21.84
CA ASN A 95 19.99 -4.12 21.76
C ASN A 95 21.01 -3.06 21.29
N ASP A 96 20.65 -1.77 21.41
CA ASP A 96 21.47 -0.60 21.08
C ASP A 96 21.92 -0.55 19.60
N TRP A 97 21.06 -0.98 18.67
CA TRP A 97 21.32 -0.95 17.22
C TRP A 97 20.45 0.13 16.52
N GLU A 98 20.65 1.40 16.86
CA GLU A 98 19.70 2.47 16.49
C GLU A 98 19.63 2.72 14.97
N GLY A 99 20.71 2.48 14.22
CA GLY A 99 20.74 2.65 12.76
C GLY A 99 19.82 1.65 12.05
N MET A 100 19.96 0.37 12.38
CA MET A 100 19.08 -0.70 11.91
C MET A 100 17.65 -0.54 12.44
N ALA A 101 17.48 -0.08 13.69
CA ALA A 101 16.15 0.16 14.26
C ALA A 101 15.39 1.25 13.48
N ALA A 102 16.07 2.34 13.11
CA ALA A 102 15.51 3.42 12.32
C ALA A 102 15.13 2.96 10.90
N TYR A 103 15.97 2.13 10.26
CA TYR A 103 15.65 1.48 8.99
C TYR A 103 14.37 0.64 9.09
N MET A 104 14.31 -0.28 10.05
CA MET A 104 13.13 -1.14 10.23
C MET A 104 11.86 -0.34 10.52
N ARG A 105 11.99 0.81 11.20
CA ARG A 105 10.85 1.70 11.45
C ARG A 105 10.35 2.39 10.19
N ALA A 106 11.23 2.73 9.27
CA ALA A 106 10.86 3.30 7.97
C ALA A 106 10.14 2.24 7.10
N GLU A 107 10.70 1.04 6.99
CA GLU A 107 10.08 -0.07 6.25
C GLU A 107 8.71 -0.45 6.83
N SER A 108 8.56 -0.44 8.16
CA SER A 108 7.24 -0.62 8.81
C SER A 108 6.20 0.39 8.33
N ALA A 109 6.60 1.64 8.09
CA ALA A 109 5.70 2.66 7.57
C ALA A 109 5.43 2.47 6.07
N GLU A 110 6.43 2.06 5.29
CA GLU A 110 6.30 1.78 3.86
C GLU A 110 5.32 0.63 3.59
N GLU A 111 5.43 -0.47 4.33
CA GLU A 111 4.51 -1.61 4.18
C GLU A 111 3.07 -1.27 4.56
N ARG A 112 2.91 -0.38 5.54
CA ARG A 112 1.58 0.16 5.86
C ARG A 112 1.03 0.99 4.69
N VAL A 113 1.88 1.74 3.98
CA VAL A 113 1.48 2.49 2.77
C VAL A 113 1.11 1.53 1.65
N HIS A 114 1.82 0.41 1.47
CA HIS A 114 1.45 -0.64 0.52
C HIS A 114 0.04 -1.17 0.81
N GLY A 115 -0.24 -1.59 2.05
CA GLY A 115 -1.56 -2.09 2.45
C GLY A 115 -2.68 -1.06 2.20
N LEU A 116 -2.43 0.23 2.46
CA LEU A 116 -3.38 1.30 2.15
C LEU A 116 -3.59 1.49 0.64
N GLY A 117 -2.54 1.33 -0.18
CA GLY A 117 -2.65 1.37 -1.63
C GLY A 117 -3.57 0.28 -2.19
N PHE A 118 -3.50 -0.94 -1.62
CA PHE A 118 -4.44 -2.02 -1.93
C PHE A 118 -5.87 -1.67 -1.52
N VAL A 119 -6.06 -1.12 -0.31
CA VAL A 119 -7.38 -0.67 0.18
C VAL A 119 -8.01 0.36 -0.76
N ASP A 120 -7.24 1.36 -1.18
CA ASP A 120 -7.71 2.41 -2.08
C ASP A 120 -8.07 1.88 -3.46
N PHE A 121 -7.26 0.97 -4.01
CA PHE A 121 -7.55 0.33 -5.28
C PHE A 121 -8.83 -0.51 -5.20
N ALA A 122 -8.98 -1.32 -4.15
CA ALA A 122 -10.16 -2.14 -3.92
C ALA A 122 -11.44 -1.29 -3.87
N ASN A 123 -11.42 -0.18 -3.11
CA ASN A 123 -12.54 0.75 -3.02
C ASN A 123 -12.93 1.32 -4.40
N LYS A 124 -11.94 1.70 -5.22
CA LYS A 124 -12.18 2.22 -6.59
C LYS A 124 -12.72 1.14 -7.55
N ARG A 125 -12.38 -0.13 -7.31
CA ARG A 125 -12.78 -1.28 -8.12
C ARG A 125 -13.99 -2.04 -7.57
N ASN A 126 -14.61 -1.55 -6.49
CA ASN A 126 -15.71 -2.21 -5.80
C ASN A 126 -15.38 -3.64 -5.33
N ILE A 127 -14.11 -3.91 -5.02
CA ILE A 127 -13.68 -5.17 -4.40
C ILE A 127 -14.09 -5.10 -2.92
N PRO A 128 -14.96 -6.00 -2.43
CA PRO A 128 -15.33 -6.01 -1.02
C PRO A 128 -14.12 -6.35 -0.14
N LEU A 129 -13.87 -5.54 0.88
CA LEU A 129 -12.81 -5.75 1.85
C LEU A 129 -13.37 -6.07 3.24
N GLU A 130 -12.77 -7.06 3.89
CA GLU A 130 -13.01 -7.43 5.28
C GLU A 130 -11.65 -7.53 6.00
N LEU A 131 -11.35 -6.52 6.82
CA LEU A 131 -10.09 -6.46 7.56
C LEU A 131 -10.00 -7.61 8.57
N GLN A 132 -8.94 -8.41 8.42
CA GLN A 132 -8.65 -9.52 9.31
C GLN A 132 -7.80 -9.06 10.50
N ALA A 133 -7.74 -9.92 11.53
CA ALA A 133 -6.84 -9.69 12.65
C ALA A 133 -5.38 -9.75 12.19
N ILE A 134 -4.57 -8.81 12.69
CA ILE A 134 -3.12 -8.84 12.47
C ILE A 134 -2.49 -9.64 13.63
N PRO A 135 -1.90 -10.82 13.38
CA PRO A 135 -1.25 -11.61 14.42
C PRO A 135 -0.07 -10.86 15.06
N ALA A 136 0.20 -11.17 16.32
CA ALA A 136 1.44 -10.73 16.95
C ALA A 136 2.65 -11.35 16.23
N PRO A 137 3.72 -10.58 15.94
CA PRO A 137 4.93 -11.11 15.31
C PRO A 137 5.56 -12.22 16.17
N ALA A 138 5.63 -13.45 15.64
CA ALA A 138 6.11 -14.60 16.41
C ALA A 138 7.65 -14.61 16.56
N SER A 139 8.37 -14.05 15.59
CA SER A 139 9.83 -14.14 15.49
C SER A 139 10.58 -13.33 16.54
N CYS A 140 9.95 -12.29 17.12
CA CYS A 140 10.62 -11.40 18.08
C CYS A 140 11.09 -12.10 19.36
N GLY A 141 10.46 -13.22 19.75
CA GLY A 141 10.85 -14.01 20.91
C GLY A 141 12.05 -14.94 20.67
N ALA A 142 12.50 -15.11 19.43
CA ALA A 142 13.53 -16.06 19.05
C ALA A 142 14.83 -15.43 18.56
N TRP A 143 14.85 -14.13 18.24
CA TRP A 143 16.03 -13.46 17.72
C TRP A 143 17.12 -13.29 18.79
N SER A 144 18.34 -13.73 18.45
CA SER A 144 19.51 -13.68 19.32
C SER A 144 20.63 -12.80 18.76
N SER A 145 20.55 -12.43 17.48
CA SER A 145 21.55 -11.61 16.78
C SER A 145 20.90 -10.77 15.67
N PRO A 146 21.57 -9.70 15.20
CA PRO A 146 21.14 -8.97 14.01
C PRO A 146 20.93 -9.87 12.78
N GLU A 147 21.79 -10.87 12.61
CA GLU A 147 21.69 -11.82 11.50
C GLU A 147 20.36 -12.60 11.50
N ASP A 148 19.89 -13.03 12.68
CA ASP A 148 18.59 -13.71 12.81
C ASP A 148 17.41 -12.81 12.38
N VAL A 149 17.50 -11.52 12.72
CA VAL A 149 16.48 -10.52 12.38
C VAL A 149 16.47 -10.30 10.86
N TRP A 150 17.63 -10.01 10.25
CA TRP A 150 17.74 -9.78 8.81
C TRP A 150 17.36 -11.01 7.99
N GLN A 151 17.67 -12.22 8.46
CA GLN A 151 17.20 -13.46 7.84
C GLN A 151 15.67 -13.57 7.90
N SER A 152 15.06 -13.25 9.04
CA SER A 152 13.59 -13.25 9.19
C SER A 152 12.91 -12.21 8.29
N ILE A 153 13.53 -11.04 8.13
CA ILE A 153 13.03 -9.98 7.23
C ILE A 153 13.14 -10.40 5.77
N LEU A 154 14.23 -11.06 5.36
CA LEU A 154 14.33 -11.60 4.01
C LEU A 154 13.24 -12.65 3.72
N GLU A 155 12.93 -13.52 4.68
CA GLU A 155 11.86 -14.51 4.56
C GLU A 155 10.46 -13.88 4.50
N LEU A 156 10.26 -12.78 5.23
CA LEU A 156 9.06 -11.96 5.13
C LEU A 156 8.90 -11.40 3.72
N GLU A 157 9.95 -10.80 3.15
CA GLU A 157 9.87 -10.23 1.80
C GLU A 157 9.61 -11.27 0.72
N GLN A 158 10.26 -12.41 0.82
CA GLN A 158 9.97 -13.54 -0.07
C GLN A 158 8.50 -14.02 0.07
N THR A 159 7.90 -13.85 1.25
CA THR A 159 6.48 -14.16 1.47
C THR A 159 5.58 -13.11 0.83
N ASN A 160 5.89 -11.82 0.99
CA ASN A 160 5.22 -10.72 0.28
C ASN A 160 5.24 -10.95 -1.23
N THR A 161 6.42 -11.24 -1.81
CA THR A 161 6.57 -11.54 -3.24
C THR A 161 5.71 -12.72 -3.68
N ARG A 162 5.75 -13.85 -2.96
CA ARG A 162 4.91 -15.01 -3.29
C ARG A 162 3.42 -14.67 -3.24
N SER A 163 2.99 -13.87 -2.26
CA SER A 163 1.58 -13.47 -2.14
C SER A 163 1.12 -12.60 -3.33
N LEU A 164 1.95 -11.66 -3.77
CA LEU A 164 1.70 -10.84 -4.96
C LEU A 164 1.64 -11.67 -6.24
N LEU A 165 2.58 -12.62 -6.41
CA LEU A 165 2.59 -13.51 -7.57
C LEU A 165 1.33 -14.39 -7.62
N ASN A 166 0.88 -14.93 -6.49
CA ASN A 166 -0.36 -15.71 -6.40
C ASN A 166 -1.58 -14.84 -6.75
N LEU A 167 -1.63 -13.60 -6.26
CA LEU A 167 -2.69 -12.64 -6.58
C LEU A 167 -2.69 -12.30 -8.08
N ALA A 168 -1.51 -12.11 -8.68
CA ALA A 168 -1.36 -11.86 -10.11
C ALA A 168 -1.81 -13.07 -10.95
N GLU A 169 -1.50 -14.30 -10.51
CA GLU A 169 -1.96 -15.52 -11.18
C GLU A 169 -3.49 -15.63 -11.18
N ALA A 170 -4.14 -15.37 -10.03
CA ALA A 170 -5.60 -15.35 -9.93
C ALA A 170 -6.22 -14.24 -10.78
N ALA A 171 -5.60 -13.05 -10.83
CA ALA A 171 -6.03 -11.96 -11.70
C ALA A 171 -5.92 -12.34 -13.18
N ASN A 172 -4.82 -13.00 -13.58
CA ASN A 172 -4.61 -13.47 -14.94
C ASN A 172 -5.63 -14.54 -15.34
N ALA A 173 -5.95 -15.48 -14.44
CA ALA A 173 -6.99 -16.49 -14.67
C ALA A 173 -8.38 -15.89 -14.91
N CYS A 174 -8.67 -14.73 -14.31
CA CYS A 174 -9.91 -13.98 -14.53
C CYS A 174 -9.83 -12.99 -15.71
N HIS A 175 -8.68 -12.90 -16.39
CA HIS A 175 -8.38 -11.84 -17.35
C HIS A 175 -8.60 -10.42 -16.80
N ASP A 176 -8.35 -10.21 -15.51
CA ASP A 176 -8.44 -8.90 -14.86
C ASP A 176 -7.17 -8.08 -15.13
N PHE A 177 -7.13 -7.49 -16.33
CA PHE A 177 -5.99 -6.68 -16.78
C PHE A 177 -5.76 -5.43 -15.91
N ALA A 178 -6.79 -4.93 -15.23
CA ALA A 178 -6.67 -3.77 -14.38
C ALA A 178 -5.99 -4.12 -13.04
N VAL A 179 -6.30 -5.27 -12.43
CA VAL A 179 -5.52 -5.78 -11.28
C VAL A 179 -4.09 -6.08 -11.71
N LEU A 180 -3.87 -6.76 -12.85
CA LEU A 180 -2.51 -7.03 -13.34
C LEU A 180 -1.68 -5.75 -13.53
N ALA A 181 -2.27 -4.72 -14.15
CA ALA A 181 -1.59 -3.44 -14.33
C ALA A 181 -1.28 -2.75 -12.99
N PHE A 182 -2.18 -2.86 -12.00
CA PHE A 182 -2.00 -2.34 -10.65
C PHE A 182 -0.86 -3.04 -9.90
N LEU A 183 -0.68 -4.36 -10.06
CA LEU A 183 0.34 -5.14 -9.37
C LEU A 183 1.75 -4.98 -9.94
N ASN A 184 1.89 -4.66 -11.23
CA ASN A 184 3.19 -4.52 -11.90
C ASN A 184 4.24 -3.70 -11.12
N PRO A 185 3.94 -2.49 -10.63
CA PRO A 185 4.93 -1.72 -9.91
C PRO A 185 5.26 -2.30 -8.52
N PHE A 186 4.37 -3.08 -7.89
CA PHE A 186 4.70 -3.85 -6.68
C PHE A 186 5.64 -5.01 -6.99
N HIS A 187 5.43 -5.75 -8.09
CA HIS A 187 6.34 -6.82 -8.50
C HIS A 187 7.77 -6.31 -8.72
N LEU A 188 7.92 -5.14 -9.32
CA LEU A 188 9.24 -4.53 -9.53
C LEU A 188 9.86 -4.03 -8.22
N SER A 189 9.04 -3.55 -7.27
CA SER A 189 9.52 -3.09 -5.96
C SER A 189 10.05 -4.26 -5.14
N GLN A 190 9.30 -5.37 -5.06
CA GLN A 190 9.77 -6.59 -4.38
C GLN A 190 11.11 -7.13 -4.90
N VAL A 191 11.38 -7.04 -6.21
CA VAL A 191 12.68 -7.46 -6.76
C VAL A 191 13.81 -6.61 -6.19
N ASN A 192 13.60 -5.31 -6.04
CA ASN A 192 14.60 -4.41 -5.47
C ASN A 192 14.71 -4.60 -3.95
N GLU A 193 13.60 -4.84 -3.26
CA GLU A 193 13.58 -5.06 -1.82
C GLU A 193 14.28 -6.37 -1.44
N GLU A 194 13.99 -7.49 -2.11
CA GLU A 194 14.70 -8.75 -1.87
C GLU A 194 16.21 -8.65 -2.14
N ASP A 195 16.62 -7.94 -3.21
CA ASP A 195 18.05 -7.69 -3.51
C ASP A 195 18.70 -6.81 -2.41
N LYS A 196 18.02 -5.74 -2.00
CA LYS A 196 18.47 -4.82 -0.95
C LYS A 196 18.64 -5.55 0.39
N ILE A 197 17.62 -6.26 0.84
CA ILE A 197 17.63 -7.02 2.10
C ILE A 197 18.66 -8.15 2.03
N GLY A 198 18.76 -8.88 0.91
CA GLY A 198 19.77 -9.91 0.71
C GLY A 198 21.20 -9.36 0.76
N SER A 199 21.43 -8.17 0.18
CA SER A 199 22.71 -7.47 0.24
C SER A 199 23.07 -7.03 1.66
N ILE A 200 22.11 -6.51 2.41
CA ILE A 200 22.30 -6.13 3.82
C ILE A 200 22.65 -7.37 4.64
N LEU A 201 21.86 -8.45 4.52
CA LEU A 201 22.11 -9.69 5.24
C LEU A 201 23.52 -10.24 4.96
N ALA A 202 23.96 -10.24 3.69
CA ALA A 202 25.30 -10.69 3.34
C ALA A 202 26.41 -9.86 4.03
N LYS A 203 26.25 -8.53 4.09
CA LYS A 203 27.17 -7.63 4.81
C LYS A 203 27.15 -7.88 6.31
N VAL A 204 25.96 -8.01 6.89
CA VAL A 204 25.76 -8.32 8.32
C VAL A 204 26.47 -9.62 8.67
N THR A 205 26.23 -10.70 7.92
CA THR A 205 26.86 -12.00 8.14
C THR A 205 28.38 -11.93 8.02
N ASP A 206 28.93 -11.18 7.04
CA ASP A 206 30.37 -11.08 6.87
C ASP A 206 31.04 -10.25 7.98
N GLU A 207 30.49 -9.09 8.31
CA GLU A 207 31.05 -8.21 9.34
C GLU A 207 30.93 -8.79 10.75
N ASN A 208 29.89 -9.58 11.03
CA ASN A 208 29.71 -10.24 12.32
C ASN A 208 30.78 -11.30 12.62
N ARG A 209 31.59 -11.72 11.62
CA ARG A 209 32.72 -12.65 11.81
C ARG A 209 33.86 -12.02 12.62
N THR A 210 33.95 -10.69 12.63
CA THR A 210 34.95 -9.96 13.40
C THR A 210 34.27 -9.30 14.60
N PRO A 211 34.62 -9.67 15.86
CA PRO A 211 33.97 -9.11 17.04
C PRO A 211 33.97 -7.58 17.04
N GLY A 212 32.78 -6.99 17.11
CA GLY A 212 32.58 -5.54 17.16
C GLY A 212 32.61 -4.81 15.81
N LEU A 213 32.99 -5.46 14.70
CA LEU A 213 33.01 -4.80 13.38
C LEU A 213 31.61 -4.43 12.92
N LEU A 214 30.63 -5.32 13.08
CA LEU A 214 29.23 -5.05 12.70
C LEU A 214 28.66 -3.79 13.37
N ARG A 215 29.11 -3.44 14.59
CA ARG A 215 28.69 -2.20 15.28
C ARG A 215 29.13 -0.94 14.53
N SER A 216 30.15 -1.02 13.69
CA SER A 216 30.56 0.09 12.83
C SER A 216 29.61 0.33 11.66
N LEU A 217 28.90 -0.70 11.19
CA LEU A 217 27.89 -0.60 10.14
C LEU A 217 26.64 0.14 10.60
N ASP A 218 26.29 0.00 11.88
CA ASP A 218 25.07 0.55 12.48
C ASP A 218 25.11 2.07 12.77
N GLY A 219 26.10 2.78 12.22
CA GLY A 219 26.16 4.24 12.36
C GLY A 219 24.93 4.95 11.75
N VAL A 220 24.77 6.25 12.08
CA VAL A 220 23.68 7.13 11.59
C VAL A 220 23.55 7.16 10.05
N SER A 221 24.58 6.72 9.34
CA SER A 221 24.60 6.57 7.89
C SER A 221 23.86 5.33 7.36
N PHE A 222 23.43 4.38 8.20
CA PHE A 222 22.78 3.14 7.72
C PHE A 222 21.58 3.44 6.81
N LEU A 223 20.79 4.46 7.12
CA LEU A 223 19.71 4.91 6.23
C LEU A 223 20.24 5.50 4.92
N VAL A 224 21.33 6.26 4.95
CA VAL A 224 21.89 6.96 3.78
C VAL A 224 22.62 5.99 2.84
N ASP A 225 23.24 4.96 3.41
CA ASP A 225 24.01 3.95 2.69
C ASP A 225 23.11 2.91 2.01
N PHE A 226 21.88 2.76 2.48
CA PHE A 226 20.95 1.74 1.99
C PHE A 226 19.63 2.30 1.43
N ASP A 227 19.25 3.55 1.71
CA ASP A 227 17.98 4.10 1.21
C ASP A 227 17.91 5.63 1.06
N LEU A 228 17.95 6.13 -0.20
CA LEU A 228 17.71 7.54 -0.51
C LEU A 228 16.22 7.91 -0.63
N SER A 229 15.31 6.95 -0.71
CA SER A 229 13.85 7.13 -0.77
C SER A 229 13.25 7.42 0.62
N VAL A 230 13.81 6.82 1.67
CA VAL A 230 13.33 6.96 3.07
C VAL A 230 13.46 8.37 3.64
N ILE A 231 14.39 9.18 3.11
CA ILE A 231 14.59 10.58 3.51
C ILE A 231 13.31 11.41 3.33
N PHE A 232 12.46 11.09 2.34
CA PHE A 232 11.22 11.85 2.11
C PHE A 232 10.08 11.50 3.08
N ILE A 233 10.02 10.27 3.60
CA ILE A 233 8.95 9.84 4.51
C ILE A 233 9.19 10.41 5.91
N VAL A 234 10.43 10.33 6.43
CA VAL A 234 10.76 10.83 7.78
C VAL A 234 10.64 12.36 7.88
N LEU A 235 10.96 13.09 6.81
CA LEU A 235 10.87 14.56 6.81
C LEU A 235 9.45 15.12 6.60
N SER A 236 8.50 14.31 6.12
CA SER A 236 7.11 14.73 5.91
C SER A 236 6.24 14.73 7.16
N HIS A 237 6.69 14.12 8.27
CA HIS A 237 5.98 14.09 9.55
C HIS A 237 6.50 15.10 10.59
N GLN A 238 7.38 16.03 10.17
CA GLN A 238 7.95 17.07 11.03
C GLN A 238 7.41 18.49 10.72
N ASN A 239 6.39 18.64 9.87
CA ASN A 239 5.73 19.93 9.59
C ASN A 239 4.21 19.83 9.63
#